data_AF-A0A2H5Y7I2-F1
#
_entry.id   AF-A0A2H5Y7I2-F1
#
_cell.length_a   1.000
_cell.length_b   1.000
_cell.length_c   1.000
_cell.angle_alpha   90.00
_cell.angle_beta   90.00
_cell.angle_gamma   90.00
#
_symmetry.space_group_name_H-M   'P 1'
#
loop_
_entity.id
_entity.type
_entity.pdbx_description
1 polymer ?
#
loop_
_entity_poly.entity_id
_entity_poly.type
_entity_poly.pdbx_seq_one_letter_code
_entity_poly.pdbx_strand_id
1 'polypeptide(L)'
;MPGMLISLIDALVNLYVLLIVFYVFTSWIGLDPWHPARRLLASAVEPVLNPLRRYLPPVGGLDFSPLVAILLIELAGQFLRALLMGWF
;
A
#
# COMPACT_ATOMS: atom_id res chain seq x y z
N MET A 1 26.82 7.30 3.65
CA MET A 1 25.65 7.64 2.82
C MET A 1 24.47 6.64 2.85
N PRO A 2 24.40 5.55 3.66
CA PRO A 2 23.23 4.67 3.64
C PRO A 2 21.97 5.34 4.20
N GLY A 3 22.12 6.36 5.05
CA GLY A 3 21.00 7.13 5.59
C GLY A 3 20.10 7.76 4.53
N MET A 4 20.66 8.30 3.44
CA MET A 4 19.86 8.88 2.34
C MET A 4 19.00 7.83 1.64
N LEU A 5 19.54 6.63 1.42
CA LEU A 5 18.80 5.51 0.81
C LEU A 5 17.70 5.01 1.74
N ILE A 6 17.99 4.90 3.04
CA ILE A 6 17.00 4.53 4.06
C ILE A 6 15.86 5.54 4.10
N SER A 7 16.16 6.85 4.14
CA SER A 7 15.13 7.89 4.12
C SER A 7 14.31 7.88 2.83
N LEU A 8 14.91 7.57 1.68
CA LEU A 8 14.17 7.41 0.43
C LEU A 8 13.23 6.21 0.49
N ILE A 9 13.68 5.08 1.01
CA ILE A 9 12.84 3.89 1.22
C ILE A 9 11.67 4.22 2.15
N ASP A 10 11.95 4.90 3.27
CA ASP A 10 10.92 5.33 4.22
C ASP A 10 9.88 6.23 3.55
N ALA A 11 10.34 7.21 2.77
CA ALA A 11 9.45 8.12 2.05
C ALA A 11 8.55 7.37 1.05
N LEU A 12 9.11 6.42 0.30
CA LEU A 12 8.36 5.63 -0.69
C LEU A 12 7.37 4.67 -0.03
N VAL A 13 7.77 3.99 1.04
CA VAL A 13 6.91 3.10 1.82
C VAL A 13 5.74 3.90 2.41
N ASN A 14 6.04 5.00 3.10
CA ASN A 14 5.01 5.86 3.71
C ASN A 14 4.06 6.45 2.66
N LEU A 15 4.60 6.91 1.53
CA LEU A 15 3.78 7.42 0.43
C LEU A 15 2.83 6.34 -0.10
N TYR A 16 3.33 5.13 -0.32
CA TYR A 16 2.51 4.06 -0.88
C TYR A 16 1.43 3.57 0.11
N VAL A 17 1.77 3.45 1.40
CA VAL A 17 0.79 3.20 2.47
C VAL A 17 -0.28 4.28 2.48
N LEU A 18 0.12 5.56 2.38
CA LEU A 18 -0.81 6.68 2.32
C LEU A 18 -1.75 6.60 1.11
N LEU A 19 -1.25 6.19 -0.07
CA LEU A 19 -2.10 5.97 -1.26
C LEU A 19 -3.14 4.87 -1.02
N ILE A 20 -2.75 3.77 -0.39
CA ILE A 20 -3.68 2.69 -0.02
C ILE A 20 -4.74 3.21 0.96
N VAL A 21 -4.34 3.96 1.99
CA VAL A 21 -5.26 4.55 2.96
C VAL A 21 -6.24 5.50 2.28
N PHE A 22 -5.78 6.40 1.40
CA PHE A 22 -6.66 7.28 0.65
C PHE A 22 -7.61 6.52 -0.26
N TYR A 23 -7.14 5.46 -0.93
CA TYR A 23 -8.00 4.61 -1.76
C TYR A 23 -9.11 3.97 -0.93
N VAL A 24 -8.80 3.41 0.24
CA VAL A 24 -9.82 2.86 1.16
C VAL A 24 -10.76 3.96 1.65
N PHE A 25 -10.24 5.13 1.99
CA PHE A 25 -11.06 6.26 2.41
C PHE A 25 -12.08 6.67 1.34
N THR A 26 -11.71 6.61 0.05
CA THR A 26 -12.66 6.89 -1.04
C THR A 26 -13.87 5.94 -1.04
N SER A 27 -13.71 4.72 -0.53
CA SER A 27 -14.82 3.77 -0.38
C SER A 27 -15.75 4.12 0.78
N TRP A 28 -15.21 4.63 1.89
CA TRP A 28 -16.00 5.01 3.07
C TRP A 28 -16.87 6.24 2.85
N ILE A 29 -16.38 7.20 2.08
CA ILE A 29 -17.16 8.39 1.71
C ILE A 29 -18.06 8.14 0.49
N GLY A 30 -18.06 6.94 -0.08
CA GLY A 30 -18.87 6.60 -1.25
C GLY A 30 -18.50 7.38 -2.51
N LEU A 31 -17.23 7.73 -2.70
CA LEU A 31 -16.77 8.50 -3.87
C LEU A 31 -17.01 7.69 -5.15
N ASP A 32 -17.55 8.32 -6.20
CA ASP A 32 -17.84 7.66 -7.48
C ASP A 32 -16.60 6.93 -8.04
N PRO A 33 -16.68 5.62 -8.40
CA PRO A 33 -15.62 4.89 -9.09
C PRO A 33 -15.03 5.59 -10.32
N TRP A 34 -15.83 6.37 -11.05
CA TRP A 34 -15.40 7.10 -12.25
C TRP A 34 -14.72 8.43 -11.95
N HIS A 35 -14.73 8.87 -10.68
CA HIS A 35 -14.09 10.10 -10.26
C HIS A 35 -12.58 10.05 -10.58
N PRO A 36 -12.00 11.09 -11.24
CA PRO A 36 -10.60 11.09 -11.66
C PRO A 36 -9.62 10.73 -10.54
N ALA A 37 -9.80 11.32 -9.34
CA ALA A 37 -8.94 11.03 -8.19
C ALA A 37 -9.00 9.56 -7.74
N ARG A 38 -10.20 8.95 -7.75
CA ARG A 38 -10.36 7.53 -7.38
C ARG A 38 -9.71 6.62 -8.42
N ARG A 39 -9.83 6.94 -9.71
CA ARG A 39 -9.15 6.19 -10.80
C ARG A 39 -7.64 6.28 -10.71
N LEU A 40 -7.09 7.46 -10.39
CA LEU A 40 -5.66 7.63 -10.17
C LEU A 40 -5.18 6.77 -8.99
N LEU A 41 -5.86 6.84 -7.85
CA LEU A 41 -5.55 5.99 -6.70
C LEU A 41 -5.64 4.51 -7.06
N ALA A 42 -6.73 4.08 -7.70
CA ALA A 42 -6.94 2.70 -8.15
C ALA A 42 -5.79 2.22 -9.05
N SER A 43 -5.38 3.03 -10.03
CA SER A 43 -4.29 2.66 -10.94
C SER A 43 -2.95 2.44 -10.22
N ALA A 44 -2.72 3.13 -9.10
CA ALA A 44 -1.51 2.99 -8.31
C ALA A 44 -1.55 1.78 -7.36
N VAL A 45 -2.70 1.51 -6.73
CA VAL A 45 -2.80 0.50 -5.64
C VAL A 45 -3.37 -0.84 -6.09
N GLU A 46 -4.24 -0.88 -7.11
CA GLU A 46 -4.88 -2.11 -7.57
C GLU A 46 -3.92 -3.18 -8.11
N PRO A 47 -2.77 -2.86 -8.74
CA PRO A 47 -1.79 -3.88 -9.10
C PRO A 47 -1.31 -4.71 -7.89
N VAL A 48 -1.32 -4.13 -6.69
CA VAL A 48 -0.97 -4.82 -5.43
C VAL A 48 -2.20 -5.40 -4.74
N LEU A 49 -3.32 -4.67 -4.71
CA LEU A 49 -4.54 -5.13 -4.02
C LEU A 49 -5.24 -6.28 -4.76
N ASN A 50 -5.34 -6.25 -6.09
CA ASN A 50 -6.09 -7.25 -6.86
C ASN A 50 -5.54 -8.68 -6.71
N PRO A 51 -4.22 -8.93 -6.74
CA PRO A 51 -3.67 -10.25 -6.42
C PRO A 51 -4.04 -10.70 -5.00
N LEU A 52 -4.00 -9.80 -4.01
CA LEU A 52 -4.34 -10.12 -2.62
C LEU A 52 -5.82 -10.47 -2.47
N ARG A 53 -6.72 -9.77 -3.17
CA ARG A 53 -8.17 -10.09 -3.20
C ARG A 53 -8.48 -11.48 -3.73
N ARG A 54 -7.61 -12.08 -4.55
CA ARG A 54 -7.78 -13.46 -5.02
C ARG A 54 -7.58 -14.48 -3.90
N TYR A 55 -6.71 -14.18 -2.95
CA TYR A 55 -6.43 -15.05 -1.79
C TYR A 55 -7.28 -14.69 -0.57
N LEU A 56 -7.64 -13.41 -0.45
CA LEU A 56 -8.44 -12.84 0.63
C LEU A 56 -9.64 -12.11 0.03
N PRO A 57 -10.66 -12.86 -0.44
CA PRO A 57 -11.85 -12.25 -1.01
C PRO A 57 -12.56 -11.37 0.04
N PRO A 58 -13.26 -10.31 -0.38
CA PRO A 58 -14.01 -9.46 0.54
C PRO A 58 -15.02 -10.26 1.36
N VAL A 59 -15.03 -10.05 2.68
CA VAL A 59 -15.95 -10.74 3.59
C VAL A 59 -16.97 -9.73 4.08
N GLY A 60 -18.27 -10.01 3.86
CA GLY A 60 -19.35 -9.11 4.26
C GLY A 60 -19.30 -7.74 3.56
N GLY A 61 -18.74 -7.66 2.35
CA GLY A 61 -18.56 -6.41 1.61
C GLY A 61 -17.37 -5.55 2.06
N LEU A 62 -16.61 -6.00 3.07
CA LEU A 62 -15.38 -5.35 3.51
C LEU A 62 -14.17 -5.98 2.80
N ASP A 63 -13.33 -5.12 2.22
CA ASP A 63 -12.08 -5.50 1.58
C ASP A 63 -10.94 -5.45 2.60
N PHE A 64 -10.42 -6.61 2.99
CA PHE A 64 -9.28 -6.74 3.90
C PHE A 64 -7.92 -6.74 3.17
N SER A 65 -7.91 -6.79 1.83
CA SER A 65 -6.66 -6.73 1.06
C SER A 65 -5.80 -5.48 1.34
N PRO A 66 -6.35 -4.27 1.63
CA PRO A 66 -5.54 -3.10 1.97
C PRO A 66 -4.73 -3.29 3.26
N LEU A 67 -5.32 -3.93 4.27
CA LEU A 67 -4.63 -4.19 5.54
C LEU A 67 -3.44 -5.12 5.33
N VAL A 68 -3.65 -6.19 4.56
CA VAL A 68 -2.59 -7.15 4.23
C VAL A 68 -1.52 -6.52 3.34
N ALA A 69 -1.91 -5.69 2.38
CA ALA A 69 -0.97 -4.95 1.55
C ALA A 69 -0.07 -4.05 2.39
N ILE A 70 -0.64 -3.24 3.28
CA ILE A 70 0.12 -2.36 4.19
C ILE A 70 1.11 -3.18 5.01
N LEU A 71 0.67 -4.28 5.61
CA LEU A 71 1.54 -5.17 6.38
C LEU A 71 2.72 -5.69 5.55
N LEU A 72 2.46 -6.20 4.34
CA LEU A 72 3.50 -6.73 3.45
C LEU A 72 4.49 -5.65 3.00
N ILE A 73 4.00 -4.45 2.71
CA ILE A 73 4.82 -3.31 2.29
C ILE A 73 5.71 -2.83 3.43
N GLU A 74 5.18 -2.73 4.65
CA GLU A 74 5.96 -2.38 5.84
C GLU A 74 7.04 -3.40 6.13
N LEU A 75 6.70 -4.70 6.08
CA LEU A 75 7.67 -5.79 6.25
C LEU A 75 8.75 -5.76 5.17
N ALA A 76 8.38 -5.53 3.91
CA ALA A 76 9.35 -5.39 2.83
C ALA A 76 10.27 -4.18 3.04
N GLY A 77 9.73 -3.04 3.46
CA GLY A 77 10.51 -1.85 3.81
C GLY A 77 11.49 -2.11 4.96
N GLN A 78 11.02 -2.76 6.03
CA GLN A 78 11.87 -3.15 7.17
C GLN A 78 13.00 -4.07 6.72
N PHE A 79 12.69 -5.07 5.90
CA PHE A 79 13.68 -6.00 5.37
C PHE A 79 14.73 -5.29 4.51
N LEU A 80 14.32 -4.40 3.60
CA LEU A 80 15.25 -3.61 2.77
C LEU A 80 16.16 -2.72 3.62
N ARG A 81 15.63 -2.08 4.66
CA ARG A 81 16.43 -1.28 5.61
C ARG A 81 17.47 -2.14 6.33
N ALA A 82 17.06 -3.31 6.83
CA ALA A 82 17.95 -4.22 7.52
C ALA A 82 19.09 -4.74 6.62
N LEU A 83 18.79 -5.03 5.35
CA LEU A 83 19.80 -5.36 4.34
C LEU A 83 20.80 -4.21 4.13
N LEU A 84 20.32 -2.97 3.99
CA LEU A 84 21.19 -1.80 3.80
C LEU A 84 22.05 -1.47 5.02
N MET A 85 21.56 -1.79 6.21
CA MET A 85 22.32 -1.63 7.46
C MET A 85 23.34 -2.75 7.68
N GLY A 86 23.36 -3.79 6.83
CA GLY A 86 24.27 -4.93 6.97
C GLY A 86 23.95 -5.82 8.16
N TRP A 87 22.67 -5.92 8.54
CA TRP A 87 22.23 -6.77 9.65
C TRP A 87 22.13 -8.27 9.28
N PHE A 88 22.47 -8.63 8.04
CA PHE A 88 22.49 -9.99 7.50
C PHE A 88 23.80 -10.26 6.77
#